data_AF-A0A7S0C0V4-F1
#
_entry.id   AF-A0A7S0C0V4-F1
#
_cell.length_a   1.000
_cell.length_b   1.000
_cell.length_c   1.000
_cell.angle_alpha   90.00
_cell.angle_beta   90.00
_cell.angle_gamma   90.00
#
_symmetry.space_group_name_H-M   'P 1'
#
loop_
_entity.id
_entity.type
_entity.pdbx_description
1 polymer ?
#
loop_
_entity_poly.entity_id
_entity_poly.type
_entity_poly.pdbx_seq_one_letter_code
_entity_poly.pdbx_strand_id
1 'polypeptide(L)'
;MVRLPTIAILLLATGIHAFVPSNNNFGITRVTLSMADVAEETAEETPKAPARPSSGMPMKDVKSALKKLSKENFSETLTTIEPYMLNDAGSTFYRKTMKRLAVQAKHFGTSIPNKYAYDAATTEKARTKQNEFIAKKEEERKQAEEEAAAAAVAEAEAAAAAEAEAKAAAEAEAAAAAEAEAAAAAAPEEAPAAEEETSA
;
A
#
# COMPACT_ATOMS: atom_id res chain seq x y z
N MET A 1 32.05 37.02 -10.17
CA MET A 1 31.74 36.69 -8.75
C MET A 1 30.24 36.49 -8.64
N VAL A 2 29.77 35.25 -8.67
CA VAL A 2 28.33 34.92 -8.56
C VAL A 2 28.15 34.19 -7.23
N ARG A 3 27.41 34.81 -6.30
CA ARG A 3 27.07 34.22 -5.00
C ARG A 3 25.83 33.36 -5.18
N LEU A 4 25.96 32.05 -4.99
CA LEU A 4 24.83 31.12 -4.94
C LEU A 4 24.20 31.13 -3.54
N PRO A 5 22.86 31.16 -3.42
CA PRO A 5 22.20 31.12 -2.12
C PRO A 5 22.24 29.71 -1.52
N THR A 6 22.66 29.64 -0.27
CA THR A 6 22.57 28.49 0.64
C THR A 6 21.11 28.06 0.80
N ILE A 7 20.76 26.93 0.18
CA ILE A 7 19.49 26.23 0.39
C ILE A 7 19.59 25.48 1.73
N ALA A 8 18.89 25.98 2.74
CA ALA A 8 18.71 25.31 4.01
C ALA A 8 17.79 24.10 3.80
N ILE A 9 18.37 22.89 3.80
CA ILE A 9 17.64 21.63 3.79
C ILE A 9 17.06 21.42 5.19
N LEU A 10 15.78 21.76 5.35
CA LEU A 10 14.97 21.50 6.53
C LEU A 10 14.80 19.97 6.68
N LEU A 11 15.60 19.38 7.57
CA LEU A 11 15.55 17.97 7.92
C LEU A 11 14.24 17.68 8.69
N LEU A 12 13.19 17.27 7.98
CA LEU A 12 11.98 16.71 8.59
C LEU A 12 12.34 15.39 9.28
N ALA A 13 12.59 15.46 10.58
CA ALA A 13 12.56 14.31 11.48
C ALA A 13 11.11 13.87 11.69
N THR A 14 10.55 13.13 10.73
CA THR A 14 9.30 12.40 10.95
C THR A 14 9.59 11.22 11.86
N GLY A 15 8.95 11.25 13.03
CA GLY A 15 9.22 10.38 14.16
C GLY A 15 9.12 8.90 13.84
N ILE A 16 10.21 8.19 14.11
CA ILE A 16 10.24 6.75 14.32
C ILE A 16 9.35 6.47 15.52
N HIS A 17 8.08 6.16 15.28
CA HIS A 17 7.25 5.50 16.27
C HIS A 17 7.84 4.11 16.47
N ALA A 18 8.67 3.99 17.50
CA ALA A 18 9.10 2.70 18.02
C ALA A 18 7.84 1.92 18.42
N PHE A 19 7.37 1.08 17.49
CA PHE A 19 6.45 0.01 17.77
C PHE A 19 7.18 -0.97 18.69
N VAL A 20 7.10 -0.70 19.99
CA VAL A 20 7.50 -1.65 21.03
C VAL A 20 6.47 -2.79 20.94
N PRO A 21 6.86 -4.03 20.57
CA PRO A 21 5.94 -5.13 20.65
C PRO A 21 5.57 -5.29 22.13
N SER A 22 4.33 -4.91 22.46
CA SER A 22 3.70 -5.28 23.72
C SER A 22 3.88 -6.79 23.86
N ASN A 23 4.71 -7.15 24.83
CA ASN A 23 4.86 -8.52 25.29
C ASN A 23 3.52 -8.85 25.96
N ASN A 24 2.54 -9.28 25.15
CA ASN A 24 1.21 -9.71 25.59
C ASN A 24 1.40 -10.93 26.48
N ASN A 25 1.69 -10.65 27.74
CA ASN A 25 1.66 -11.59 28.82
C ASN A 25 0.23 -12.12 28.88
N PHE A 26 0.12 -13.43 28.65
CA PHE A 26 -1.09 -14.22 28.71
C PHE A 26 -1.76 -14.05 30.09
N GLY A 27 -2.66 -13.08 30.17
CA GLY A 27 -3.46 -12.78 31.36
C GLY A 27 -4.89 -12.42 31.00
N ILE A 28 -5.45 -13.04 29.95
CA ILE A 28 -6.88 -12.91 29.63
C ILE A 28 -7.66 -13.67 30.72
N THR A 29 -7.93 -12.97 31.83
CA THR A 29 -9.12 -13.23 32.63
C THR A 29 -10.31 -13.19 31.69
N ARG A 30 -10.94 -14.34 31.47
CA ARG A 30 -12.24 -14.46 30.79
C ARG A 30 -13.22 -13.52 31.48
N VAL A 31 -13.45 -12.34 30.92
CA VAL A 31 -14.64 -11.56 31.20
C VAL A 31 -15.77 -12.27 30.46
N THR A 32 -16.59 -13.01 31.20
CA THR A 32 -17.85 -13.55 30.71
C THR A 32 -18.81 -12.39 30.50
N LEU A 33 -18.71 -11.73 29.35
CA LEU A 33 -19.68 -10.74 28.92
C LEU A 33 -20.92 -11.50 28.43
N SER A 34 -21.92 -11.63 29.30
CA SER A 34 -23.26 -12.07 28.94
C SER A 34 -23.93 -10.97 28.12
N MET A 35 -23.70 -10.94 26.81
CA MET A 35 -24.62 -10.28 25.90
C MET A 35 -25.71 -11.29 25.57
N ALA A 36 -26.77 -11.23 26.36
CA ALA A 36 -28.07 -11.62 25.87
C ALA A 36 -28.50 -10.59 24.81
N ASP A 37 -29.16 -11.12 23.79
CA ASP A 37 -30.11 -10.44 22.91
C ASP A 37 -29.65 -9.91 21.54
N VAL A 38 -30.40 -10.39 20.54
CA VAL A 38 -30.65 -9.89 19.18
C VAL A 38 -29.57 -10.08 18.12
N ALA A 39 -29.68 -11.18 17.37
CA ALA A 39 -29.76 -11.15 15.90
C ALA A 39 -30.20 -12.52 15.37
N GLU A 40 -31.35 -12.54 14.72
CA GLU A 40 -31.89 -13.66 13.95
C GLU A 40 -30.99 -13.89 12.73
N GLU A 41 -30.00 -14.78 12.89
CA GLU A 41 -29.03 -15.14 11.87
C GLU A 41 -29.67 -16.15 10.90
N THR A 42 -29.98 -15.64 9.71
CA THR A 42 -30.33 -16.44 8.53
C THR A 42 -29.15 -17.38 8.26
N ALA A 43 -29.29 -18.64 8.66
CA ALA A 43 -28.31 -19.69 8.48
C ALA A 43 -28.21 -20.03 6.98
N GLU A 44 -27.48 -19.21 6.22
CA GLU A 44 -26.96 -19.63 4.93
C GLU A 44 -26.04 -20.82 5.17
N GLU A 45 -26.49 -21.96 4.67
CA GLU A 45 -25.83 -23.26 4.70
C GLU A 45 -24.41 -23.13 4.13
N THR A 46 -23.43 -22.89 5.01
CA THR A 46 -22.03 -22.79 4.59
C THR A 46 -21.68 -24.07 3.83
N PRO A 47 -21.18 -23.98 2.58
CA PRO A 47 -20.93 -25.14 1.76
C PRO A 47 -19.95 -26.06 2.49
N LYS A 48 -20.43 -27.26 2.84
CA LYS A 48 -19.63 -28.32 3.44
C LYS A 48 -18.50 -28.64 2.47
N ALA A 49 -17.29 -28.21 2.81
CA ALA A 49 -16.11 -28.41 1.99
C ALA A 49 -16.00 -29.89 1.56
N PRO A 50 -15.64 -30.16 0.30
CA PRO A 50 -15.56 -31.53 -0.21
C PRO A 50 -14.68 -32.38 0.71
N ALA A 51 -15.18 -33.57 1.05
CA ALA A 51 -14.48 -34.50 1.94
C ALA A 51 -13.09 -34.82 1.34
N ARG A 52 -12.05 -34.33 2.02
CA ARG A 52 -10.67 -34.56 1.59
C ARG A 52 -10.25 -36.00 1.90
N PRO A 53 -9.32 -36.57 1.11
CA PRO A 53 -8.77 -37.88 1.44
C PRO A 53 -8.09 -37.82 2.81
N SER A 54 -8.58 -38.60 3.77
CA SER A 54 -7.92 -38.74 5.07
C SER A 54 -6.55 -39.36 4.86
N SER A 55 -5.53 -38.87 5.55
CA SER A 55 -4.17 -39.43 5.49
C SER A 55 -4.06 -40.85 6.06
N GLY A 56 -5.10 -41.35 6.72
CA GLY A 56 -5.14 -42.67 7.35
C GLY A 56 -4.27 -42.79 8.61
N MET A 57 -3.48 -41.76 8.95
CA MET A 57 -2.58 -41.78 10.09
C MET A 57 -3.23 -41.13 11.31
N PRO A 58 -3.26 -41.77 12.49
CA PRO A 58 -3.78 -41.14 13.69
C PRO A 58 -2.79 -40.10 14.23
N MET A 59 -3.32 -39.03 14.83
CA MET A 59 -2.53 -37.94 15.43
C MET A 59 -1.45 -38.41 16.42
N LYS A 60 -1.69 -39.54 17.12
CA LYS A 60 -0.75 -40.11 18.10
C LYS A 60 0.54 -40.60 17.43
N ASP A 61 0.43 -41.15 16.23
CA ASP A 61 1.56 -41.70 15.49
C ASP A 61 2.42 -40.58 14.90
N VAL A 62 1.77 -39.52 14.38
CA VAL A 62 2.49 -38.30 13.99
C VAL A 62 3.27 -37.71 15.16
N LYS A 63 2.66 -37.65 16.35
CA LYS A 63 3.35 -37.17 17.56
C LYS A 63 4.51 -38.06 17.98
N SER A 64 4.40 -39.38 17.80
CA SER A 64 5.47 -40.32 18.17
C SER A 64 6.63 -40.25 17.17
N ALA A 65 6.34 -40.13 15.87
CA ALA A 65 7.32 -39.90 14.81
C ALA A 65 8.10 -38.60 15.05
N LEU A 66 7.41 -37.50 15.38
CA LEU A 66 8.06 -36.22 15.71
C LEU A 66 8.94 -36.25 16.96
N LYS A 67 8.64 -37.15 17.92
CA LYS A 67 9.48 -37.32 19.12
C LYS A 67 10.75 -38.11 18.85
N LYS A 68 10.70 -39.03 17.88
CA LYS A 68 11.83 -39.89 17.48
C LYS A 68 12.63 -39.29 16.31
N LEU A 69 12.48 -37.99 16.06
CA LEU A 69 13.19 -37.29 14.99
C LEU A 69 14.70 -37.34 15.26
N SER A 70 15.47 -37.79 14.28
CA SER A 70 16.93 -37.76 14.26
C SER A 70 17.39 -37.14 12.95
N LYS A 71 18.69 -36.80 12.86
CA LYS A 71 19.27 -36.25 11.63
C LYS A 71 19.11 -37.19 10.43
N GLU A 72 19.34 -38.49 10.65
CA GLU A 72 19.25 -39.52 9.61
C GLU A 72 17.81 -39.72 9.10
N ASN A 73 16.82 -39.68 10.01
CA ASN A 73 15.42 -39.97 9.67
C ASN A 73 14.58 -38.71 9.37
N PHE A 74 15.20 -37.53 9.33
CA PHE A 74 14.50 -36.25 9.20
C PHE A 74 13.70 -36.16 7.89
N SER A 75 14.33 -36.51 6.77
CA SER A 75 13.69 -36.43 5.44
C SER A 75 12.54 -37.44 5.31
N GLU A 76 12.76 -38.68 5.74
CA GLU A 76 11.74 -39.74 5.66
C GLU A 76 10.51 -39.41 6.52
N THR A 77 10.72 -38.96 7.76
CA THR A 77 9.62 -38.58 8.66
C THR A 77 8.82 -37.39 8.12
N LEU A 78 9.45 -36.42 7.45
CA LEU A 78 8.74 -35.32 6.81
C LEU A 78 7.78 -35.83 5.73
N THR A 79 8.25 -36.69 4.84
CA THR A 79 7.41 -37.27 3.76
C THR A 79 6.25 -38.10 4.31
N THR A 80 6.47 -38.82 5.41
CA THR A 80 5.43 -39.66 6.03
C THR A 80 4.36 -38.83 6.73
N ILE A 81 4.73 -37.70 7.34
CA ILE A 81 3.82 -36.84 8.11
C ILE A 81 3.08 -35.84 7.21
N GLU A 82 3.61 -35.53 6.03
CA GLU A 82 3.07 -34.53 5.12
C GLU A 82 1.60 -34.75 4.74
N PRO A 83 1.13 -35.96 4.37
CA PRO A 83 -0.27 -36.18 4.04
C PRO A 83 -1.22 -35.84 5.20
N TYR A 84 -0.80 -36.11 6.44
CA TYR A 84 -1.57 -35.75 7.63
C TYR A 84 -1.60 -34.23 7.86
N MET A 85 -0.47 -33.54 7.62
CA MET A 85 -0.40 -32.08 7.71
C MET A 85 -1.30 -31.38 6.69
N LEU A 86 -1.40 -31.93 5.47
CA LEU A 86 -2.21 -31.34 4.41
C LEU A 86 -3.72 -31.50 4.64
N ASN A 87 -4.15 -32.69 5.08
CA ASN A 87 -5.56 -33.08 5.09
C ASN A 87 -6.22 -33.00 6.48
N ASP A 88 -5.56 -33.54 7.52
CA ASP A 88 -6.21 -33.84 8.80
C ASP A 88 -5.74 -32.93 9.94
N ALA A 89 -4.65 -32.19 9.76
CA ALA A 89 -4.06 -31.40 10.82
C ALA A 89 -4.88 -30.14 11.15
N GLY A 90 -5.40 -30.08 12.38
CA GLY A 90 -5.99 -28.87 12.94
C GLY A 90 -4.98 -27.70 13.05
N SER A 91 -5.47 -26.46 13.05
CA SER A 91 -4.64 -25.24 12.96
C SER A 91 -3.59 -25.14 14.08
N THR A 92 -3.98 -25.47 15.31
CA THR A 92 -3.08 -25.46 16.49
C THR A 92 -2.03 -26.55 16.41
N PHE A 93 -2.40 -27.73 15.90
CA PHE A 93 -1.49 -28.84 15.73
C PHE A 93 -0.48 -28.56 14.61
N TYR A 94 -0.95 -28.13 13.44
CA TYR A 94 -0.13 -27.69 12.32
C TYR A 94 0.92 -26.66 12.77
N ARG A 95 0.49 -25.57 13.43
CA ARG A 95 1.39 -24.52 13.92
C ARG A 95 2.46 -25.05 14.89
N LYS A 96 2.06 -25.91 15.83
CA LYS A 96 3.00 -26.51 16.80
C LYS A 96 3.98 -27.46 16.13
N THR A 97 3.52 -28.26 15.17
CA THR A 97 4.36 -29.20 14.42
C THR A 97 5.37 -28.46 13.56
N MET A 98 4.94 -27.47 12.77
CA MET A 98 5.85 -26.65 11.96
C MET A 98 6.92 -25.94 12.81
N LYS A 99 6.54 -25.39 13.98
CA LYS A 99 7.51 -24.77 14.91
C LYS A 99 8.52 -25.79 15.45
N ARG A 100 8.08 -27.00 15.81
CA ARG A 100 8.97 -28.07 16.30
C ARG A 100 9.92 -28.53 15.22
N LEU A 101 9.42 -28.76 14.00
CA LEU A 101 10.24 -29.13 12.86
C LEU A 101 11.29 -28.05 12.60
N ALA A 102 10.93 -26.76 12.64
CA ALA A 102 11.88 -25.68 12.39
C ALA A 102 13.01 -25.62 13.43
N VAL A 103 12.71 -25.89 14.70
CA VAL A 103 13.72 -25.97 15.76
C VAL A 103 14.62 -27.19 15.56
N GLN A 104 14.06 -28.36 15.24
CA GLN A 104 14.84 -29.57 15.00
C GLN A 104 15.71 -29.46 13.74
N ALA A 105 15.19 -28.88 12.66
CA ALA A 105 15.95 -28.64 11.43
C ALA A 105 17.19 -27.78 11.71
N LYS A 106 17.02 -26.68 12.46
CA LYS A 106 18.13 -25.83 12.90
C LYS A 106 19.13 -26.60 13.77
N HIS A 107 18.65 -27.45 14.67
CA HIS A 107 19.52 -28.26 15.54
C HIS A 107 20.35 -29.27 14.75
N PHE A 108 19.79 -29.89 13.72
CA PHE A 108 20.47 -30.87 12.88
C PHE A 108 21.31 -30.25 11.75
N GLY A 109 21.19 -28.93 11.52
CA GLY A 109 21.82 -28.22 10.41
C GLY A 109 21.15 -28.52 9.06
N THR A 110 19.87 -28.90 9.06
CA THR A 110 19.08 -29.15 7.85
C THR A 110 18.05 -28.04 7.63
N SER A 111 17.54 -27.92 6.41
CA SER A 111 16.46 -26.97 6.07
C SER A 111 15.16 -27.71 5.77
N ILE A 112 14.04 -27.13 6.18
CA ILE A 112 12.71 -27.60 5.77
C ILE A 112 12.44 -27.06 4.35
N PRO A 113 11.85 -27.85 3.45
CA PRO A 113 11.42 -27.35 2.14
C PRO A 113 10.44 -26.18 2.30
N ASN A 114 10.65 -25.09 1.56
CA ASN A 114 9.84 -23.86 1.67
C ASN A 114 8.34 -24.09 1.41
N LYS A 115 8.00 -25.12 0.64
CA LYS A 115 6.62 -25.49 0.30
C LYS A 115 6.03 -26.60 1.18
N TYR A 116 6.75 -27.06 2.20
CA TYR A 116 6.31 -28.15 3.05
C TYR A 116 4.99 -27.82 3.75
N ALA A 117 3.96 -28.61 3.46
CA ALA A 117 2.61 -28.47 4.01
C ALA A 117 1.99 -27.05 3.88
N TYR A 118 2.46 -26.25 2.91
CA TYR A 118 1.93 -24.90 2.66
C TYR A 118 0.44 -24.94 2.30
N ASP A 119 0.01 -25.99 1.61
CA ASP A 119 -1.36 -26.20 1.16
C ASP A 119 -2.26 -26.89 2.20
N ALA A 120 -1.88 -26.84 3.47
CA ALA A 120 -2.71 -27.36 4.55
C ALA A 120 -4.08 -26.68 4.58
N ALA A 121 -5.13 -27.50 4.66
CA ALA A 121 -6.54 -27.06 4.66
C ALA A 121 -6.83 -25.98 5.72
N THR A 122 -6.10 -26.02 6.84
CA THR A 122 -6.28 -25.07 7.95
C THR A 122 -5.69 -23.69 7.68
N THR A 123 -4.77 -23.56 6.73
CA THR A 123 -4.19 -22.27 6.35
C THR A 123 -4.90 -21.64 5.16
N GLU A 124 -5.67 -22.42 4.40
CA GLU A 124 -6.37 -21.98 3.19
C GLU A 124 -7.25 -20.75 3.44
N LYS A 125 -8.15 -20.80 4.43
CA LYS A 125 -9.01 -19.66 4.78
C LYS A 125 -8.24 -18.41 5.20
N ALA A 126 -7.09 -18.56 5.85
CA ALA A 126 -6.26 -17.43 6.26
C ALA A 126 -5.53 -16.83 5.05
N ARG A 127 -5.04 -17.69 4.14
CA ARG A 127 -4.40 -17.28 2.89
C ARG A 127 -5.38 -16.60 1.96
N THR A 128 -6.60 -17.11 1.77
CA THR A 128 -7.61 -16.46 0.93
C THR A 128 -7.94 -15.07 1.45
N LYS A 129 -8.23 -14.94 2.75
CA LYS A 129 -8.47 -13.62 3.38
C LYS A 129 -7.30 -12.66 3.22
N GLN A 130 -6.08 -13.15 3.38
CA GLN A 130 -4.89 -12.33 3.21
C GLN A 130 -4.72 -11.90 1.74
N ASN A 131 -4.95 -12.80 0.80
CA ASN A 131 -4.87 -12.51 -0.64
C ASN A 131 -5.96 -11.53 -1.08
N GLU A 132 -7.19 -11.71 -0.59
CA GLU A 132 -8.31 -10.78 -0.81
C GLU A 132 -7.99 -9.39 -0.25
N PHE A 133 -7.40 -9.33 0.95
CA PHE A 133 -6.97 -8.07 1.54
C PHE A 133 -5.86 -7.39 0.73
N ILE A 134 -4.87 -8.15 0.27
CA ILE A 134 -3.79 -7.64 -0.59
C ILE A 134 -4.36 -7.14 -1.91
N ALA A 135 -5.21 -7.91 -2.58
CA ALA A 135 -5.86 -7.52 -3.82
C ALA A 135 -6.67 -6.22 -3.66
N LYS A 136 -7.50 -6.13 -2.62
CA LYS A 136 -8.26 -4.91 -2.31
C LYS A 136 -7.35 -3.70 -2.06
N LYS A 137 -6.25 -3.88 -1.32
CA LYS A 137 -5.29 -2.79 -1.06
C LYS A 137 -4.53 -2.37 -2.31
N GLU A 138 -4.21 -3.30 -3.18
CA GLU A 138 -3.57 -2.99 -4.47
C GLU A 138 -4.52 -2.24 -5.41
N GLU A 139 -5.81 -2.58 -5.42
CA GLU A 139 -6.84 -1.85 -6.16
C GLU A 139 -7.02 -0.42 -5.61
N GLU A 140 -7.14 -0.27 -4.28
CA GLU A 140 -7.21 1.06 -3.64
C GLU A 140 -5.98 1.92 -3.99
N ARG A 141 -4.78 1.33 -4.04
CA ARG A 141 -3.57 2.06 -4.40
C ARG A 141 -3.58 2.49 -5.87
N LYS A 142 -4.02 1.61 -6.79
CA LYS A 142 -4.12 1.94 -8.22
C LYS A 142 -5.14 3.06 -8.46
N GLN A 143 -6.29 3.02 -7.79
CA GLN A 143 -7.30 4.09 -7.88
C GLN A 143 -6.76 5.42 -7.37
N ALA A 144 -6.07 5.43 -6.23
CA ALA A 144 -5.45 6.66 -5.72
C ALA A 144 -4.35 7.20 -6.65
N GLU A 145 -3.58 6.32 -7.30
CA GLU A 145 -2.57 6.71 -8.27
C GLU A 145 -3.20 7.27 -9.56
N GLU A 146 -4.29 6.67 -10.05
CA GLU A 146 -5.05 7.16 -11.19
C GLU A 146 -5.74 8.50 -10.91
N GLU A 147 -6.33 8.69 -9.72
CA GLU A 147 -6.91 9.97 -9.30
C GLU A 147 -5.85 11.05 -9.13
N ALA A 148 -4.69 10.73 -8.56
CA ALA A 148 -3.57 11.66 -8.45
C ALA A 148 -3.01 12.04 -9.82
N ALA A 149 -2.91 11.08 -10.74
CA ALA A 149 -2.49 11.35 -12.12
C ALA A 149 -3.51 12.21 -12.86
N ALA A 150 -4.81 11.94 -12.71
CA ALA A 150 -5.88 12.73 -13.32
C ALA A 150 -5.91 14.17 -12.77
N ALA A 151 -5.72 14.34 -11.45
CA ALA A 151 -5.61 15.66 -10.83
C ALA A 151 -4.38 16.43 -11.34
N ALA A 152 -3.24 15.76 -11.50
CA ALA A 152 -2.03 16.39 -12.05
C ALA A 152 -2.20 16.82 -13.52
N VAL A 153 -2.91 16.02 -14.34
CA VAL A 153 -3.23 16.40 -15.73
C VAL A 153 -4.20 17.59 -15.76
N ALA A 154 -5.23 17.59 -14.92
CA ALA A 154 -6.18 18.71 -14.85
C ALA A 154 -5.52 20.01 -14.37
N GLU A 155 -4.60 19.93 -13.40
CA GLU A 155 -3.82 21.08 -12.94
C GLU A 155 -2.86 21.60 -14.02
N ALA A 156 -2.22 20.70 -14.77
CA ALA A 156 -1.37 21.08 -15.90
C ALA A 156 -2.17 21.73 -17.05
N GLU A 157 -3.36 21.24 -17.37
CA GLU A 157 -4.24 21.84 -18.38
C GLU A 157 -4.75 23.22 -17.93
N ALA A 158 -5.13 23.38 -16.66
CA ALA A 158 -5.54 24.67 -16.10
C ALA A 158 -4.39 25.70 -16.12
N ALA A 159 -3.17 25.28 -15.79
CA ALA A 159 -1.99 26.14 -15.87
C ALA A 159 -1.67 26.55 -17.31
N ALA A 160 -1.78 25.63 -18.27
CA ALA A 160 -1.57 25.93 -19.69
C ALA A 160 -2.62 26.90 -20.25
N ALA A 161 -3.90 26.74 -19.86
CA ALA A 161 -4.96 27.66 -20.25
C ALA A 161 -4.74 29.08 -19.69
N ALA A 162 -4.33 29.18 -18.42
CA ALA A 162 -4.00 30.47 -17.81
C ALA A 162 -2.81 31.17 -18.47
N GLU A 163 -1.76 30.43 -18.88
CA GLU A 163 -0.64 31.00 -19.61
C GLU A 163 -1.06 31.51 -21.01
N ALA A 164 -1.92 30.77 -21.70
CA ALA A 164 -2.45 31.17 -23.01
C ALA A 164 -3.30 32.45 -22.91
N GLU A 165 -4.15 32.56 -21.90
CA GLU A 165 -4.98 33.76 -21.66
C GLU A 165 -4.11 34.98 -21.31
N ALA A 166 -3.07 34.80 -20.48
CA ALA A 166 -2.12 35.86 -20.16
C ALA A 166 -1.33 36.35 -21.39
N LYS A 167 -0.91 35.44 -22.29
CA LYS A 167 -0.25 35.82 -23.55
C LYS A 167 -1.19 36.59 -24.49
N ALA A 168 -2.43 36.15 -24.63
CA ALA A 168 -3.42 36.82 -25.47
C ALA A 168 -3.75 38.23 -24.97
N ALA A 169 -3.86 38.41 -23.63
CA ALA A 169 -4.07 39.72 -23.03
C ALA A 169 -2.88 40.66 -23.25
N ALA A 170 -1.64 40.18 -23.09
CA ALA A 170 -0.43 40.96 -23.32
C ALA A 170 -0.26 41.39 -24.79
N GLU A 171 -0.62 40.52 -25.75
CA GLU A 171 -0.56 40.84 -27.17
C GLU A 171 -1.62 41.89 -27.56
N ALA A 172 -2.83 41.81 -26.99
CA ALA A 172 -3.87 42.81 -27.19
C ALA A 172 -3.50 44.18 -26.60
N GLU A 173 -2.87 44.21 -25.42
CA GLU A 173 -2.40 45.46 -24.80
C GLU A 173 -1.26 46.09 -25.61
N ALA A 174 -0.32 45.28 -26.12
CA ALA A 174 0.75 45.77 -26.99
C ALA A 174 0.22 46.33 -28.33
N ALA A 175 -0.81 45.70 -28.92
CA ALA A 175 -1.44 46.20 -30.14
C ALA A 175 -2.17 47.54 -29.89
N ALA A 176 -2.88 47.68 -28.77
CA ALA A 176 -3.56 48.92 -28.42
C ALA A 176 -2.57 50.07 -28.13
N ALA A 177 -1.44 49.78 -27.49
CA ALA A 177 -0.38 50.77 -27.25
C ALA A 177 0.26 51.25 -28.56
N ALA A 178 0.51 50.35 -29.51
CA ALA A 178 1.06 50.70 -30.82
C ALA A 178 0.10 51.58 -31.66
N GLU A 179 -1.21 51.32 -31.58
CA GLU A 179 -2.22 52.14 -32.26
C GLU A 179 -2.33 53.55 -31.65
N ALA A 180 -2.24 53.65 -30.32
CA ALA A 180 -2.22 54.95 -29.63
C ALA A 180 -0.98 55.79 -29.95
N GLU A 181 0.20 55.17 -30.07
CA GLU A 181 1.44 55.86 -30.46
C GLU A 181 1.38 56.35 -31.91
N ALA A 182 0.83 55.55 -32.83
CA ALA A 182 0.62 55.96 -34.21
C ALA A 182 -0.36 57.14 -34.35
N ALA A 183 -1.42 57.18 -33.52
CA ALA A 183 -2.37 58.30 -33.51
C ALA A 183 -1.76 59.60 -32.95
N ALA A 184 -0.90 59.51 -31.93
CA ALA A 184 -0.22 60.67 -31.36
C ALA A 184 0.80 61.30 -32.32
N ALA A 185 1.49 60.50 -33.13
CA ALA A 185 2.44 61.00 -34.14
C ALA A 185 1.77 61.72 -35.34
N ALA A 186 0.45 61.56 -35.54
CA ALA A 186 -0.30 62.19 -36.62
C ALA A 186 -0.93 63.54 -36.24
N ALA A 187 -0.79 64.01 -34.99
CA ALA A 187 -1.24 65.33 -34.59
C ALA A 187 -0.29 66.41 -35.19
N PRO A 188 -0.79 67.29 -36.07
CA PRO A 188 0.04 68.27 -36.75
C PRO A 188 0.61 69.28 -35.75
N GLU A 189 1.93 69.44 -35.81
CA GLU A 189 2.73 70.43 -35.09
C GLU A 189 2.15 71.84 -35.37
N GLU A 190 1.32 72.33 -34.46
CA GLU A 190 0.72 73.65 -34.52
C GLU A 190 1.84 74.68 -34.31
N ALA A 191 2.33 75.21 -35.43
CA ALA A 191 3.38 76.20 -35.48
C ALA A 191 3.03 77.41 -34.58
N PRO A 192 3.91 77.84 -33.65
CA PRO A 192 3.64 79.00 -32.84
C PRO A 192 3.61 80.23 -33.77
N ALA A 193 2.42 80.81 -33.91
CA ALA A 193 2.21 82.08 -34.58
C ALA A 193 3.00 83.16 -33.83
N ALA A 194 3.98 83.74 -34.53
CA ALA A 194 4.75 84.87 -34.06
C ALA A 194 3.83 86.07 -33.84
N GLU A 195 3.71 86.53 -32.59
CA GLU A 195 3.16 87.86 -32.28
C GLU A 195 4.20 88.92 -32.66
N GLU A 196 3.84 89.69 -33.69
CA GLU A 196 4.56 90.84 -34.19
C GLU A 196 4.23 92.05 -33.29
N GLU A 197 5.11 92.36 -32.32
CA GLU A 197 5.05 93.63 -31.58
C GLU A 197 5.52 94.78 -32.49
N THR A 198 4.57 95.56 -33.00
CA THR A 198 4.81 96.91 -33.50
C THR A 198 4.24 97.94 -32.52
N SER A 199 5.08 98.71 -31.83
CA SER A 199 5.12 100.19 -31.93
C SER A 199 5.88 100.82 -30.75
N ALA A 200 6.98 101.52 -31.06
CA ALA A 200 7.30 102.85 -30.54
C ALA A 200 8.41 103.47 -31.41
#